data_AF-A0A660SSW5-F1
#
_entry.id   AF-A0A660SSW5-F1
#
_cell.length_a   1.000
_cell.length_b   1.000
_cell.length_c   1.000
_cell.angle_alpha   90.00
_cell.angle_beta   90.00
_cell.angle_gamma   90.00
#
_symmetry.space_group_name_H-M   'P 1'
#
loop_
_entity.id
_entity.type
_entity.pdbx_description
1 polymer ?
#
loop_
_entity_poly.entity_id
_entity_poly.type
_entity_poly.pdbx_seq_one_letter_code
_entity_poly.pdbx_strand_id
1 'polypeptide(L)'
;MPSERVLFFPLSRKGMGSGHLRRCFDTARDMEIPASLIIDDELPDALLPGDWSGVIPDFPGSTSVLLTSDALKDNSFFDAGRTLAVFDRRQSTEADILLWAGKFTPVLLDDDGQARIFAPFVLDSIPGPRGSDANEASPS
;
A
#
# COMPACT_ATOMS: atom_id res chain seq x y z
N MET A 1 16.82 12.02 15.90
CA MET A 1 16.07 12.73 14.84
C MET A 1 15.06 11.74 14.30
N PRO A 2 13.76 12.06 14.20
CA PRO A 2 12.80 11.15 13.59
C PRO A 2 13.19 10.95 12.13
N SER A 3 13.43 9.70 11.71
CA SER A 3 13.70 9.36 10.31
C SER A 3 12.42 9.45 9.51
N GLU A 4 12.42 10.22 8.44
CA GLU A 4 11.33 10.24 7.46
C GLU A 4 11.21 8.86 6.83
N ARG A 5 9.98 8.37 6.67
CA ARG A 5 9.72 7.08 6.03
C ARG A 5 8.34 7.00 5.40
N VAL A 6 8.18 6.04 4.50
CA VAL A 6 6.89 5.76 3.84
C VAL A 6 6.51 4.30 4.03
N LEU A 7 5.27 4.06 4.40
CA LEU A 7 4.67 2.74 4.46
C LEU A 7 3.64 2.63 3.34
N PHE A 8 3.74 1.59 2.53
CA PHE A 8 2.78 1.32 1.45
C PHE A 8 1.86 0.17 1.85
N PHE A 9 0.56 0.38 1.70
CA PHE A 9 -0.50 -0.59 1.97
C PHE A 9 -1.24 -0.93 0.67
N PRO A 10 -0.65 -1.76 -0.21
CA PRO A 10 -1.30 -2.17 -1.45
C PRO A 10 -2.47 -3.12 -1.20
N LEU A 11 -3.37 -3.21 -2.18
CA LEU A 11 -4.33 -4.31 -2.27
C LEU A 11 -3.59 -5.65 -2.43
N SER A 12 -3.70 -6.55 -1.45
CA SER A 12 -2.97 -7.83 -1.38
C SER A 12 -3.84 -9.06 -1.69
N ARG A 13 -4.98 -8.88 -2.37
CA ARG A 13 -5.92 -9.96 -2.68
C ARG A 13 -5.54 -10.73 -3.95
N LYS A 14 -5.74 -12.05 -3.94
CA LYS A 14 -5.58 -12.91 -5.12
C LYS A 14 -6.45 -12.40 -6.28
N GLY A 15 -5.87 -12.33 -7.49
CA GLY A 15 -6.59 -11.93 -8.71
C GLY A 15 -6.86 -10.44 -8.88
N MET A 16 -6.59 -9.60 -7.86
CA MET A 16 -6.80 -8.15 -7.93
C MET A 16 -5.57 -7.33 -7.50
N GLY A 17 -4.68 -7.90 -6.67
CA GLY A 17 -3.61 -7.14 -6.02
C GLY A 17 -2.31 -6.97 -6.80
N SER A 18 -2.05 -7.78 -7.84
CA SER A 18 -0.71 -7.86 -8.47
C SER A 18 -0.17 -6.52 -8.99
N GLY A 19 -1.04 -5.68 -9.58
CA GLY A 19 -0.67 -4.35 -10.07
C GLY A 19 -0.36 -3.37 -8.93
N HIS A 20 -1.21 -3.33 -7.90
CA HIS A 20 -1.04 -2.48 -6.72
C HIS A 20 0.26 -2.84 -5.97
N LEU A 21 0.47 -4.14 -5.72
CA LEU A 21 1.69 -4.64 -5.09
C LEU A 21 2.94 -4.31 -5.89
N ARG A 22 2.94 -4.56 -7.20
CA ARG A 22 4.10 -4.26 -8.06
C ARG A 22 4.43 -2.77 -8.02
N ARG A 23 3.43 -1.91 -8.23
CA ARG A 23 3.61 -0.45 -8.21
C ARG A 23 4.16 0.02 -6.86
N CYS A 24 3.58 -0.40 -5.75
CA CYS A 24 4.07 -0.02 -4.42
C CYS A 24 5.47 -0.57 -4.13
N PHE A 25 5.78 -1.80 -4.55
CA PHE A 25 7.09 -2.40 -4.39
C PHE A 25 8.17 -1.68 -5.20
N ASP A 26 7.95 -1.47 -6.49
CA ASP A 26 8.87 -0.74 -7.36
C ASP A 26 9.10 0.68 -6.84
N THR A 27 8.02 1.37 -6.44
CA THR A 27 8.12 2.71 -5.84
C THR A 27 8.96 2.68 -4.57
N ALA A 28 8.67 1.77 -3.63
CA ALA A 28 9.42 1.67 -2.38
C ALA A 28 10.91 1.33 -2.60
N ARG A 29 11.23 0.48 -3.57
CA ARG A 29 12.60 0.12 -3.94
C ARG A 29 13.38 1.32 -4.47
N ASP A 30 12.71 2.17 -5.25
CA ASP A 30 13.36 3.27 -5.98
C ASP A 30 13.43 4.57 -5.13
N MET A 31 12.91 4.57 -3.91
CA MET A 31 12.94 5.73 -3.00
C MET A 31 14.30 5.92 -2.31
N GLU A 32 14.72 7.17 -2.18
CA GLU A 32 15.94 7.56 -1.43
C GLU A 32 15.72 7.59 0.10
N ILE A 33 14.47 7.57 0.55
CA ILE A 33 14.09 7.51 1.96
C ILE A 33 13.60 6.10 2.33
N PRO A 34 13.74 5.67 3.60
CA PRO A 34 13.24 4.37 4.05
C PRO A 34 11.78 4.15 3.67
N ALA A 35 11.51 3.12 2.88
CA ALA A 35 10.17 2.70 2.50
C ALA A 35 9.94 1.24 2.89
N SER A 36 8.70 0.88 3.19
CA SER A 36 8.34 -0.50 3.53
C SER A 36 6.98 -0.85 2.93
N LEU A 37 6.85 -2.08 2.47
CA LEU A 37 5.59 -2.59 1.95
C LEU A 37 4.89 -3.38 3.06
N ILE A 38 3.61 -3.11 3.26
CA ILE A 38 2.79 -3.75 4.27
C ILE A 38 1.75 -4.61 3.57
N ILE A 39 1.85 -5.93 3.74
CA ILE A 39 0.83 -6.85 3.25
C ILE A 39 -0.22 -7.00 4.34
N ASP A 40 -1.45 -6.63 3.99
CA ASP A 40 -2.59 -6.89 4.84
C ASP A 40 -3.06 -8.34 4.61
N ASP A 41 -2.70 -9.21 5.54
CA ASP A 41 -3.07 -10.62 5.55
C ASP A 41 -4.47 -10.86 6.15
N GLU A 42 -5.12 -9.81 6.67
CA GLU A 42 -6.49 -9.88 7.17
C GLU A 42 -7.54 -9.71 6.06
N LEU A 43 -7.15 -9.30 4.85
CA LEU A 43 -8.07 -9.19 3.72
C LEU A 43 -8.56 -10.57 3.25
N PRO A 44 -9.82 -10.70 2.81
CA PRO A 44 -10.31 -11.93 2.20
C PRO A 44 -9.46 -12.32 0.99
N ASP A 45 -9.04 -13.59 0.91
CA ASP A 45 -8.18 -14.10 -0.16
C ASP A 45 -6.82 -13.39 -0.27
N ALA A 46 -6.33 -12.81 0.83
CA ALA A 46 -4.98 -12.26 0.88
C ALA A 46 -3.94 -13.35 0.55
N LEU A 47 -2.93 -12.96 -0.21
CA LEU A 47 -1.77 -13.79 -0.51
C LEU A 47 -0.59 -13.36 0.38
N LEU A 48 0.16 -14.33 0.88
CA LEU A 48 1.34 -14.07 1.70
C LEU A 48 2.52 -13.60 0.85
N PRO A 49 3.56 -12.96 1.43
CA PRO A 49 4.80 -12.58 0.75
C PRO A 49 5.35 -13.64 -0.23
N GLY A 50 5.40 -14.90 0.20
CA GLY A 50 5.93 -15.99 -0.62
C GLY A 50 5.11 -16.26 -1.88
N ASP A 51 3.79 -16.14 -1.81
CA ASP A 51 2.89 -16.35 -2.96
C ASP A 51 3.10 -15.28 -4.04
N TRP A 52 3.41 -14.05 -3.64
CA TRP A 52 3.66 -12.93 -4.56
C TRP A 52 4.98 -13.05 -5.31
N SER A 53 5.99 -13.70 -4.73
CA SER A 53 7.27 -13.93 -5.40
C SER A 53 7.15 -14.79 -6.68
N GLY A 54 6.10 -15.61 -6.78
CA GLY A 54 5.77 -16.38 -8.00
C GLY A 54 5.01 -15.58 -9.06
N VAL A 55 4.53 -14.37 -8.74
CA VAL A 55 3.66 -13.54 -9.59
C VAL A 55 4.34 -12.24 -10.02
N ILE A 56 5.15 -11.66 -9.13
CA ILE A 56 5.82 -10.37 -9.34
C ILE A 56 7.33 -10.64 -9.40
N PRO A 57 8.01 -10.36 -10.52
CA PRO A 57 9.45 -10.51 -10.63
C PRO A 57 10.19 -9.73 -9.55
N ASP A 58 11.25 -10.33 -8.99
CA ASP A 58 12.10 -9.74 -7.95
C ASP A 58 11.38 -9.35 -6.65
N PHE A 59 10.11 -9.71 -6.50
CA PHE A 59 9.36 -9.43 -5.29
C PHE A 59 9.94 -10.26 -4.14
N PRO A 60 10.29 -9.62 -3.01
CA PRO A 60 10.95 -10.32 -1.92
C PRO A 60 10.02 -11.39 -1.38
N GLY A 61 10.40 -12.66 -1.56
CA GLY A 61 9.66 -13.79 -1.00
C GLY A 61 9.79 -13.90 0.54
N SER A 62 10.60 -13.03 1.16
CA SER A 62 10.86 -12.99 2.60
C SER A 62 10.78 -11.56 3.17
N THR A 63 10.53 -11.50 4.48
CA THR A 63 10.18 -10.35 5.37
C THR A 63 11.06 -9.10 5.30
N SER A 64 12.18 -9.08 4.60
CA SER A 64 13.16 -7.99 4.71
C SER A 64 12.66 -6.62 4.24
N VAL A 65 11.53 -6.57 3.50
CA VAL A 65 10.83 -5.32 3.12
C VAL A 65 9.30 -5.45 3.29
N LEU A 66 8.84 -6.56 3.86
CA LEU A 66 7.42 -6.94 3.93
C LEU A 66 7.02 -7.18 5.39
N LEU A 67 6.25 -6.26 5.94
CA LEU A 67 5.64 -6.42 7.26
C LEU A 67 4.17 -6.78 7.08
N THR A 68 3.65 -7.70 7.89
CA THR A 68 2.21 -7.98 7.92
C THR A 68 1.48 -6.94 8.77
N SER A 69 0.18 -6.76 8.54
CA SER A 69 -0.63 -5.82 9.34
C SER A 69 -0.60 -6.17 10.83
N ASP A 70 -0.55 -7.45 11.17
CA ASP A 70 -0.37 -7.92 12.54
C ASP A 70 0.98 -7.51 13.17
N ALA A 71 2.09 -7.59 12.42
CA ALA A 71 3.40 -7.20 12.92
C ALA A 71 3.48 -5.69 13.26
N LEU A 72 2.63 -4.87 12.62
CA LEU A 72 2.53 -3.43 12.88
C LEU A 72 1.66 -3.07 14.09
N LYS A 73 0.85 -4.00 14.60
CA LYS A 73 0.05 -3.76 15.82
C LYS A 73 0.95 -3.65 17.06
N ASP A 74 2.14 -4.25 17.02
CA ASP A 74 3.18 -4.12 18.05
C ASP A 74 4.01 -2.83 17.83
N ASN A 75 3.63 -1.79 18.56
CA ASN A 75 3.95 -0.36 18.32
C ASN A 75 5.40 0.10 18.57
N SER A 76 6.39 -0.78 18.59
CA SER A 76 7.77 -0.40 18.94
C SER A 76 8.63 0.06 17.75
N PHE A 77 8.16 -0.14 16.52
CA PHE A 77 9.01 -0.01 15.32
C PHE A 77 8.96 1.36 14.62
N PHE A 78 8.03 2.25 14.95
CA PHE A 78 7.80 3.47 14.17
C PHE A 78 7.63 4.71 15.04
N ASP A 79 8.34 5.78 14.68
CA ASP A 79 8.17 7.10 15.29
C ASP A 79 6.96 7.80 14.63
N ALA A 80 5.97 8.17 15.46
CA ALA A 80 4.62 8.53 15.01
C ALA A 80 4.49 9.92 14.34
N GLY A 81 5.61 10.62 14.12
CA GLY A 81 5.59 12.02 13.68
C GLY A 81 6.00 12.30 12.23
N ARG A 82 6.62 11.36 11.51
CA ARG A 82 7.20 11.60 10.17
C ARG A 82 7.01 10.44 9.18
N THR A 83 5.96 9.66 9.38
CA THR A 83 5.67 8.49 8.56
C THR A 83 4.41 8.74 7.73
N LEU A 84 4.54 8.66 6.41
CA LEU A 84 3.39 8.60 5.50
C LEU A 84 2.90 7.15 5.39
N ALA A 85 1.60 6.93 5.46
CA ALA A 85 0.96 5.65 5.20
C ALA A 85 0.14 5.77 3.90
N VAL A 86 0.67 5.23 2.81
CA VAL A 86 0.08 5.29 1.47
C VAL A 86 -0.80 4.07 1.24
N PHE A 87 -2.09 4.27 1.02
CA PHE A 87 -3.07 3.23 0.76
C PHE A 87 -3.36 3.14 -0.72
N ASP A 88 -3.03 2.00 -1.32
CA ASP A 88 -3.31 1.68 -2.72
C ASP A 88 -4.27 0.47 -2.77
N ARG A 89 -5.49 0.67 -2.24
CA ARG A 89 -6.47 -0.40 -1.98
C ARG A 89 -7.70 -0.36 -2.89
N ARG A 90 -7.81 0.62 -3.81
CA ARG A 90 -8.98 0.92 -4.66
C ARG A 90 -10.22 1.38 -3.89
N GLN A 91 -10.55 0.77 -2.76
CA GLN A 91 -11.69 1.11 -1.91
C GLN A 91 -11.34 0.94 -0.43
N SER A 92 -10.68 1.93 0.15
CA SER A 92 -10.37 1.95 1.58
C SER A 92 -11.61 2.31 2.40
N THR A 93 -11.75 1.68 3.56
CA THR A 93 -12.82 1.93 4.53
C THR A 93 -12.41 3.01 5.53
N GLU A 94 -13.39 3.54 6.27
CA GLU A 94 -13.11 4.42 7.41
C GLU A 94 -12.21 3.72 8.44
N ALA A 95 -12.47 2.45 8.72
CA ALA A 95 -11.70 1.66 9.69
C ALA A 95 -10.23 1.52 9.30
N ASP A 96 -9.94 1.35 8.00
CA ASP A 96 -8.56 1.32 7.48
C ASP A 96 -7.83 2.60 7.88
N ILE A 97 -8.43 3.77 7.64
CA ILE A 97 -7.77 5.04 7.91
C ILE A 97 -7.67 5.35 9.39
N LEU A 98 -8.74 5.14 10.15
CA LEU A 98 -8.76 5.43 11.58
C LEU A 98 -7.77 4.57 12.37
N LEU A 99 -7.53 3.33 11.95
CA LEU A 99 -6.52 2.45 12.56
C LEU A 99 -5.12 3.09 12.52
N TRP A 100 -4.81 3.82 11.45
CA TRP A 100 -3.47 4.36 11.20
C TRP A 100 -3.35 5.87 11.46
N ALA A 101 -4.44 6.64 11.38
CA ALA A 101 -4.42 8.09 11.52
C ALA A 101 -3.87 8.59 12.86
N GLY A 102 -3.96 7.78 13.92
CA GLY A 102 -3.35 8.08 15.21
C GLY A 102 -1.84 7.81 15.29
N LYS A 103 -1.26 7.13 14.30
CA LYS A 103 0.15 6.69 14.28
C LYS A 103 0.94 7.29 13.12
N PHE A 104 0.31 7.43 11.96
CA PHE A 104 0.93 7.83 10.69
C PHE A 104 0.01 8.83 9.99
N THR A 105 0.55 9.59 9.03
CA THR A 105 -0.26 10.46 8.16
C THR A 105 -0.78 9.65 6.97
N PRO A 106 -2.10 9.39 6.87
CA PRO A 106 -2.66 8.61 5.78
C PRO A 106 -2.67 9.38 4.46
N VAL A 107 -2.36 8.70 3.36
CA VAL A 107 -2.44 9.20 1.99
C VAL A 107 -3.15 8.15 1.16
N LEU A 108 -4.24 8.51 0.48
CA LEU A 108 -4.93 7.60 -0.43
C LEU A 108 -4.37 7.71 -1.85
N LEU A 109 -4.27 6.60 -2.57
CA LEU A 109 -3.91 6.55 -3.99
C LEU A 109 -5.04 5.90 -4.77
N ASP A 110 -5.58 6.59 -5.80
CA ASP A 110 -6.63 6.08 -6.70
C ASP A 110 -7.78 5.39 -5.94
N ASP A 111 -8.20 5.96 -4.82
CA ASP A 111 -9.15 5.33 -3.90
C ASP A 111 -10.55 5.93 -4.09
N ASP A 112 -11.55 5.07 -4.27
CA ASP A 112 -12.96 5.40 -4.42
C ASP A 112 -13.81 4.96 -3.21
N GLY A 113 -13.17 4.62 -2.09
CA GLY A 113 -13.81 4.15 -0.87
C GLY A 113 -14.29 5.26 0.07
N GLN A 114 -14.92 4.85 1.18
CA GLN A 114 -15.41 5.78 2.22
C GLN A 114 -14.27 6.58 2.88
N ALA A 115 -13.06 6.01 2.90
CA ALA A 115 -11.85 6.60 3.43
C ALA A 115 -11.54 8.01 2.91
N ARG A 116 -11.98 8.37 1.69
CA ARG A 116 -11.74 9.69 1.08
C ARG A 116 -12.24 10.85 1.94
N ILE A 117 -13.27 10.63 2.76
CA ILE A 117 -13.83 11.66 3.65
C ILE A 117 -12.90 11.94 4.84
N PHE A 118 -12.07 10.95 5.22
CA PHE A 118 -11.30 10.96 6.46
C PHE A 118 -9.80 11.15 6.24
N ALA A 119 -9.28 10.76 5.08
CA ALA A 119 -7.87 10.90 4.77
C ALA A 119 -7.49 12.38 4.55
N PRO A 120 -6.39 12.86 5.15
CA PRO A 120 -5.95 14.25 4.98
C PRO A 120 -5.44 14.54 3.56
N PHE A 121 -5.00 13.50 2.83
CA PHE A 121 -4.50 13.62 1.46
C PHE A 121 -5.05 12.50 0.57
N VAL A 122 -5.39 12.87 -0.66
CA VAL A 122 -5.76 11.94 -1.73
C VAL A 122 -4.92 12.29 -2.95
N LEU A 123 -4.22 11.30 -3.48
CA LEU A 123 -3.50 11.34 -4.74
C LEU A 123 -4.33 10.56 -5.76
N ASP A 124 -5.11 11.28 -6.55
CA ASP A 124 -5.72 10.67 -7.72
C ASP A 124 -4.68 10.70 -8.85
N SER A 125 -4.53 9.59 -9.56
CA SER A 125 -3.91 9.61 -10.87
C SER A 125 -4.76 10.55 -11.74
N ILE A 126 -4.20 11.73 -12.02
CA ILE A 126 -4.63 12.49 -13.18
C ILE A 126 -4.37 11.53 -14.35
N PRO A 127 -5.37 11.23 -15.19
CA PRO A 127 -5.14 10.32 -16.29
C PRO A 127 -3.94 10.85 -17.09
N GLY A 128 -2.89 10.02 -17.20
CA GLY A 128 -2.14 9.96 -18.46
C GLY A 128 -3.13 9.75 -19.60
N PRO A 129 -2.77 10.01 -20.88
CA PRO A 129 -3.72 9.97 -21.99
C PRO A 129 -4.66 8.76 -21.88
N ARG A 130 -5.96 9.05 -21.69
CA ARG A 130 -7.01 8.02 -21.60
C ARG A 130 -6.99 7.22 -22.91
N GLY A 131 -7.11 5.89 -22.81
CA GLY A 131 -7.03 5.00 -23.98
C GLY A 131 -5.62 4.48 -24.28
N SER A 132 -4.75 4.41 -23.27
CA SER A 132 -3.53 3.60 -23.39
C SER A 132 -3.88 2.11 -23.33
N ASP A 133 -3.02 1.26 -23.91
CA ASP A 133 -3.17 -0.19 -23.87
C ASP A 133 -3.37 -0.73 -22.44
N ALA A 134 -2.78 -0.07 -21.43
CA ALA A 134 -2.95 -0.41 -20.02
C ALA A 134 -4.36 -0.09 -19.48
N ASN A 135 -5.00 0.99 -19.96
CA ASN A 135 -6.38 1.31 -19.62
C ASN A 135 -7.37 0.31 -20.24
N GLU A 136 -7.11 -0.11 -21.49
CA GLU A 136 -7.98 -1.04 -22.22
C GLU A 136 -7.81 -2.49 -21.76
N ALA A 137 -6.63 -2.86 -21.26
CA ALA A 137 -6.37 -4.20 -20.74
C ALA A 137 -6.89 -4.43 -19.30
N SER A 138 -7.38 -3.38 -18.63
CA SER A 138 -7.93 -3.48 -17.28
C SER A 138 -9.40 -3.90 -17.34
N PRO A 139 -9.78 -5.06 -16.78
CA PRO A 139 -11.17 -5.50 -16.79
C PRO A 139 -12.03 -4.55 -15.93
N SER A 140 -13.14 -4.09 -16.51
CA SER A 140 -14.17 -3.29 -15.85
C SER A 140 -14.89 -4.06 -14.75
#